data_AF-A0AA48IH85-F1
#
_entry.id   AF-A0AA48IH85-F1
#
_cell.length_a   1.000
_cell.length_b   1.000
_cell.length_c   1.000
_cell.angle_alpha   90.00
_cell.angle_beta   90.00
_cell.angle_gamma   90.00
#
_symmetry.space_group_name_H-M   'P 1'
#
loop_
_entity.id
_entity.type
_entity.pdbx_description
1 polymer ?
#
loop_
_entity_poly.entity_id
_entity_poly.type
_entity_poly.pdbx_seq_one_letter_code
_entity_poly.pdbx_strand_id
1 'polypeptide(L)'
;MIFFKKAKRNKNENLVQTVSSRLNNFEPFGLLEKYSPISITELKLYSKLKESVPVIDAAISKIIRLVGIFKISFENENIENLLNKFLNNIQVNAYSSNIDSFINIYLNQLLTYGTAIGEVILNNTA
;
A
#
# COMPACT_ATOMS: atom_id res chain seq x y z
N MET A 1 74.96 16.03 -33.24
CA MET A 1 74.86 14.61 -33.60
C MET A 1 73.99 13.89 -32.59
N ILE A 2 73.24 12.89 -33.04
CA ILE A 2 72.28 12.00 -32.35
C ILE A 2 70.80 12.44 -32.46
N PHE A 3 70.14 11.74 -33.40
CA PHE A 3 68.70 11.63 -33.68
C PHE A 3 67.96 10.90 -32.56
N PHE A 4 66.62 11.03 -32.45
CA PHE A 4 65.63 9.93 -32.30
C PHE A 4 64.20 10.54 -32.31
N LYS A 5 63.48 10.50 -33.43
CA LYS A 5 62.53 9.46 -33.90
C LYS A 5 61.09 9.69 -33.39
N LYS A 6 60.23 10.11 -34.33
CA LYS A 6 58.79 10.34 -34.19
C LYS A 6 58.06 9.04 -33.85
N ALA A 7 57.31 9.03 -32.73
CA ALA A 7 56.38 7.97 -32.39
C ALA A 7 54.98 8.23 -32.99
N LYS A 8 54.36 7.13 -33.42
CA LYS A 8 53.19 7.03 -34.29
C LYS A 8 51.90 7.25 -33.48
N ARG A 9 51.00 8.10 -33.98
CA ARG A 9 49.61 8.24 -33.51
C ARG A 9 48.90 6.88 -33.60
N ASN A 10 48.17 6.51 -32.54
CA ASN A 10 47.00 5.63 -32.64
C ASN A 10 45.88 6.13 -31.71
N LYS A 11 44.66 6.04 -32.26
CA LYS A 11 43.36 6.55 -31.79
C LYS A 11 42.97 6.06 -30.40
N ASN A 12 42.31 6.94 -29.65
CA ASN A 12 41.04 6.73 -28.93
C ASN A 12 40.43 8.14 -28.79
N GLU A 13 39.61 8.55 -29.76
CA GLU A 13 38.14 8.57 -29.65
C GLU A 13 37.64 9.56 -28.58
N ASN A 14 37.16 10.70 -29.12
CA ASN A 14 36.29 11.69 -28.52
C ASN A 14 36.76 12.36 -27.21
N LEU A 15 37.23 13.60 -27.37
CA LEU A 15 37.13 14.65 -26.36
C LEU A 15 35.66 14.81 -25.96
N VAL A 16 35.22 14.09 -24.94
CA VAL A 16 34.05 14.52 -24.18
C VAL A 16 34.55 14.90 -22.81
N GLN A 17 34.82 16.20 -22.69
CA GLN A 17 34.86 16.89 -21.43
C GLN A 17 33.52 16.60 -20.73
N THR A 18 33.51 15.67 -19.78
CA THR A 18 32.39 15.56 -18.87
C THR A 18 32.49 16.76 -17.96
N VAL A 19 31.53 17.68 -18.10
CA VAL A 19 31.33 18.73 -17.11
C VAL A 19 31.10 17.98 -15.80
N SER A 20 31.87 18.31 -14.75
CA SER A 20 31.49 17.92 -13.39
C SER A 20 30.16 18.61 -13.13
N SER A 21 29.11 17.86 -13.42
CA SER A 21 27.75 18.26 -13.17
C SER A 21 27.62 18.37 -11.65
N ARG A 22 27.85 19.57 -11.13
CA ARG A 22 27.10 20.09 -10.00
C ARG A 22 25.63 20.22 -10.44
N LEU A 23 25.01 19.09 -10.75
CA LEU A 23 23.59 18.95 -10.60
C LEU A 23 23.42 18.74 -9.11
N ASN A 24 22.81 19.71 -8.45
CA ASN A 24 22.01 19.44 -7.25
C ASN A 24 21.42 18.04 -7.38
N ASN A 25 21.55 17.20 -6.35
CA ASN A 25 20.98 15.85 -6.23
C ASN A 25 19.53 15.78 -6.73
N PHE A 26 19.33 15.78 -8.04
CA PHE A 26 18.11 15.37 -8.68
C PHE A 26 18.30 13.87 -8.89
N GLU A 27 18.16 13.17 -7.78
CA GLU A 27 17.80 11.76 -7.76
C GLU A 27 16.70 11.58 -8.82
N PRO A 28 16.92 10.80 -9.89
CA PRO A 28 15.97 10.63 -10.98
C PRO A 28 14.61 10.05 -10.51
N PHE A 29 14.54 9.63 -9.25
CA PHE A 29 13.35 9.13 -8.57
C PHE A 29 12.94 9.93 -7.33
N GLY A 30 13.61 11.04 -6.98
CA GLY A 30 13.24 11.87 -5.82
C GLY A 30 11.85 12.51 -5.94
N LEU A 31 11.31 12.60 -7.17
CA LEU A 31 9.92 13.00 -7.43
C LEU A 31 8.94 11.85 -7.15
N LEU A 32 9.36 10.59 -7.38
CA LEU A 32 8.58 9.40 -7.05
C LEU A 32 8.55 9.13 -5.54
N GLU A 33 9.62 9.45 -4.81
CA GLU A 33 9.60 9.40 -3.32
C GLU A 33 8.55 10.36 -2.72
N LYS A 34 8.25 11.46 -3.41
CA LYS A 34 7.22 12.43 -3.00
C LYS A 34 5.86 12.13 -3.62
N TYR A 35 5.79 11.17 -4.54
CA TYR A 35 4.54 10.75 -5.17
C TYR A 35 3.79 9.85 -4.20
N SER A 36 2.87 10.45 -3.43
CA SER A 36 1.82 9.69 -2.78
C SER A 36 0.59 9.70 -3.68
N PRO A 37 0.09 8.54 -4.15
CA PRO A 37 -1.10 8.48 -4.99
C PRO A 37 -2.35 9.05 -4.29
N ILE A 38 -2.33 9.18 -2.96
CA ILE A 38 -3.34 9.88 -2.15
C ILE A 38 -2.61 10.87 -1.22
N SER A 39 -2.96 12.14 -1.31
CA SER A 39 -2.43 13.17 -0.43
C SER A 39 -3.10 13.12 0.96
N ILE A 40 -2.35 13.47 2.00
CA ILE A 40 -2.88 13.61 3.38
C ILE A 40 -4.07 14.59 3.42
N THR A 41 -4.07 15.57 2.54
CA THR A 41 -5.16 16.56 2.40
C THR A 41 -6.46 15.90 1.94
N GLU A 42 -6.41 14.97 0.98
CA GLU A 42 -7.60 14.24 0.50
C GLU A 42 -8.18 13.34 1.60
N LEU A 43 -7.34 12.64 2.37
CA LEU A 43 -7.81 11.85 3.52
C LEU A 43 -8.56 12.70 4.55
N LYS A 44 -8.04 13.90 4.84
CA LYS A 44 -8.70 14.86 5.73
C LYS A 44 -10.01 15.38 5.14
N LEU A 45 -10.05 15.63 3.83
CA LEU A 45 -11.26 16.05 3.14
C LEU A 45 -12.36 14.99 3.27
N TYR A 46 -12.06 13.72 3.00
CA TYR A 46 -13.05 12.65 3.05
C TYR A 46 -13.59 12.41 4.45
N SER A 47 -12.73 12.41 5.47
CA SER A 47 -13.17 12.31 6.87
C SER A 47 -14.03 13.52 7.29
N LYS A 48 -13.67 14.73 6.85
CA LYS A 48 -14.46 15.94 7.13
C LYS A 48 -15.80 15.96 6.42
N LEU A 49 -15.88 15.48 5.18
CA LEU A 49 -17.15 15.32 4.46
C LEU A 49 -18.06 14.34 5.20
N LYS A 50 -17.50 13.20 5.63
CA LYS A 50 -18.25 12.20 6.40
C LYS A 50 -18.74 12.75 7.75
N GLU A 51 -17.94 13.55 8.44
CA GLU A 51 -18.30 14.19 9.72
C GLU A 51 -19.35 15.30 9.55
N SER A 52 -19.22 16.12 8.50
CA SER A 52 -20.07 17.30 8.28
C SER A 52 -21.40 16.99 7.58
N VAL A 53 -21.49 15.88 6.85
CA VAL A 53 -22.67 15.52 6.06
C VAL A 53 -23.21 14.15 6.51
N PRO A 54 -24.18 14.11 7.46
CA PRO A 54 -24.63 12.86 8.09
C PRO A 54 -25.17 11.80 7.14
N VAL A 55 -25.72 12.19 5.99
CA VAL A 55 -26.21 11.25 4.98
C VAL A 55 -25.08 10.39 4.38
N ILE A 56 -23.85 10.91 4.31
CA ILE A 56 -22.69 10.17 3.82
C ILE A 56 -22.32 9.06 4.81
N ASP A 57 -22.22 9.39 6.10
CA ASP A 57 -21.93 8.40 7.14
C ASP A 57 -23.02 7.31 7.22
N ALA A 58 -24.29 7.72 7.13
CA ALA A 58 -25.42 6.80 7.11
C ALA A 58 -25.41 5.89 5.88
N ALA A 59 -25.06 6.41 4.69
CA ALA A 59 -24.97 5.63 3.46
C ALA A 59 -23.84 4.60 3.53
N ILE A 60 -22.64 5.00 3.96
CA ILE A 60 -21.50 4.09 4.14
C ILE A 60 -21.87 3.01 5.18
N SER A 61 -22.40 3.41 6.34
CA SER A 61 -22.85 2.47 7.37
C SER A 61 -23.93 1.51 6.86
N LYS A 62 -24.86 1.98 6.02
CA LYS A 62 -25.88 1.14 5.41
C LYS A 62 -25.27 0.13 4.44
N ILE A 63 -24.31 0.53 3.61
CA ILE A 63 -23.61 -0.39 2.69
C ILE A 63 -22.91 -1.49 3.49
N ILE A 64 -22.09 -1.12 4.48
CA ILE A 64 -21.35 -2.08 5.31
C ILE A 64 -22.31 -3.06 5.99
N ARG A 65 -23.40 -2.57 6.59
CA ARG A 65 -24.41 -3.42 7.23
C ARG A 65 -25.12 -4.35 6.24
N LEU A 66 -25.34 -3.92 5.00
CA LEU A 66 -25.99 -4.72 3.97
C LEU A 66 -25.06 -5.77 3.34
N VAL A 67 -23.75 -5.51 3.28
CA VAL A 67 -22.75 -6.55 2.96
C VAL A 67 -22.86 -7.70 3.97
N GLY A 68 -23.12 -7.35 5.23
CA GLY A 68 -23.52 -8.32 6.25
C GLY A 68 -22.40 -9.29 6.61
N ILE A 69 -22.81 -10.44 7.14
CA ILE A 69 -21.93 -11.53 7.53
C ILE A 69 -22.02 -12.66 6.51
N PHE A 70 -20.95 -13.45 6.42
CA PHE A 70 -20.89 -14.60 5.53
C PHE A 70 -20.47 -15.85 6.30
N LYS A 71 -20.82 -17.00 5.75
CA LYS A 71 -20.27 -18.30 6.17
C LYS A 71 -19.63 -18.94 4.96
N ILE A 72 -18.54 -19.66 5.19
CA ILE A 72 -17.89 -20.41 4.13
C ILE A 72 -18.44 -21.83 4.15
N SER A 73 -18.85 -22.34 2.99
CA SER A 73 -19.34 -23.70 2.81
C SER A 73 -18.27 -24.59 2.16
N PHE A 74 -18.08 -25.80 2.66
CA PHE A 74 -17.21 -26.81 2.06
C PHE A 74 -17.93 -28.15 1.90
N GLU A 75 -17.47 -28.99 0.97
CA GLU A 75 -17.99 -30.36 0.82
C GLU A 75 -17.71 -31.22 2.06
N ASN A 76 -16.65 -30.92 2.81
CA ASN A 76 -16.29 -31.62 4.03
C ASN A 76 -16.73 -30.82 5.26
N GLU A 77 -17.74 -31.35 5.97
CA GLU A 77 -18.30 -30.73 7.18
C GLU A 77 -17.26 -30.46 8.27
N ASN A 78 -16.21 -31.29 8.39
CA ASN A 78 -15.17 -31.08 9.38
C ASN A 78 -14.32 -29.84 9.07
N ILE A 79 -13.99 -29.64 7.80
CA ILE A 79 -13.22 -28.47 7.33
C ILE A 79 -14.07 -27.21 7.47
N GLU A 80 -15.34 -27.30 7.07
CA GLU A 80 -16.29 -26.19 7.21
C GLU A 80 -16.40 -25.74 8.68
N ASN A 81 -16.60 -26.69 9.59
CA ASN A 81 -16.72 -26.40 11.01
C ASN A 81 -15.43 -25.80 11.58
N LEU A 82 -14.26 -26.34 11.22
CA LEU A 82 -12.97 -25.84 11.71
C LEU A 82 -12.71 -24.41 11.20
N LEU A 83 -12.91 -24.16 9.91
CA LEU A 83 -12.64 -22.84 9.33
C LEU A 83 -13.63 -21.80 9.82
N ASN A 84 -14.93 -22.10 9.89
CA ASN A 84 -15.91 -21.16 10.44
C ASN A 84 -15.64 -20.90 11.93
N LYS A 85 -15.17 -21.89 12.71
CA LYS A 85 -14.72 -21.65 14.09
C LYS A 85 -13.49 -20.72 14.13
N PHE A 86 -12.53 -20.91 13.23
CA PHE A 86 -11.37 -20.03 13.14
C PHE A 86 -11.78 -18.59 12.82
N LEU A 87 -12.59 -18.40 11.77
CA LEU A 87 -13.03 -17.08 11.34
C LEU A 87 -13.85 -16.34 12.41
N ASN A 88 -14.65 -17.05 13.20
CA ASN A 88 -15.41 -16.44 14.30
C ASN A 88 -14.53 -16.06 15.50
N ASN A 89 -13.37 -16.69 15.67
CA ASN A 89 -12.52 -16.51 16.86
C ASN A 89 -11.18 -15.81 16.56
N ILE A 90 -10.89 -15.48 15.31
CA ILE A 90 -9.65 -14.81 14.93
C ILE A 90 -9.61 -13.41 15.56
N GLN A 91 -8.50 -13.07 16.22
CA GLN A 91 -8.28 -11.74 16.76
C GLN A 91 -7.95 -10.76 15.63
N VAL A 92 -8.74 -9.69 15.51
CA VAL A 92 -8.57 -8.67 14.46
C VAL A 92 -7.96 -7.38 14.99
N ASN A 93 -8.28 -7.02 16.23
CA ASN A 93 -7.71 -5.87 16.92
C ASN A 93 -7.61 -6.16 18.42
N ALA A 94 -7.36 -5.14 19.25
CA ALA A 94 -7.24 -5.31 20.69
C ALA A 94 -8.55 -5.74 21.40
N TYR A 95 -9.71 -5.54 20.78
CA TYR A 95 -11.03 -5.68 21.42
C TYR A 95 -12.02 -6.63 20.72
N SER A 96 -11.81 -6.94 19.44
CA SER A 96 -12.73 -7.75 18.65
C SER A 96 -12.06 -9.01 18.12
N SER A 97 -12.73 -10.13 18.35
CA SER A 97 -12.45 -11.43 17.74
C SER A 97 -13.60 -11.77 16.80
N ASN A 98 -13.31 -11.87 15.49
CA ASN A 98 -14.15 -12.35 14.37
C ASN A 98 -13.73 -11.61 13.08
N ILE A 99 -13.61 -12.34 11.97
CA ILE A 99 -13.33 -11.80 10.63
C ILE A 99 -14.34 -10.73 10.19
N ASP A 100 -15.59 -10.79 10.62
CA ASP A 100 -16.61 -9.79 10.27
C ASP A 100 -16.19 -8.39 10.74
N SER A 101 -15.52 -8.30 11.89
CA SER A 101 -15.00 -7.03 12.41
C SER A 101 -13.89 -6.46 11.52
N PHE A 102 -13.04 -7.32 10.96
CA PHE A 102 -12.01 -6.91 10.00
C PHE A 102 -12.65 -6.34 8.73
N ILE A 103 -13.62 -7.06 8.16
CA ILE A 103 -14.28 -6.64 6.92
C ILE A 103 -15.02 -5.33 7.11
N ASN A 104 -15.69 -5.14 8.25
CA ASN A 104 -16.37 -3.87 8.56
C ASN A 104 -15.40 -2.68 8.56
N ILE A 105 -14.24 -2.82 9.23
CA ILE A 105 -13.22 -1.75 9.28
C ILE A 105 -12.61 -1.53 7.90
N TYR A 106 -12.27 -2.63 7.21
CA TYR A 106 -11.66 -2.59 5.88
C TYR A 106 -12.56 -1.90 4.86
N LEU A 107 -13.84 -2.28 4.79
CA LEU A 107 -14.83 -1.65 3.90
C LEU A 107 -15.10 -0.20 4.28
N ASN A 108 -15.15 0.14 5.57
CA ASN A 108 -15.29 1.53 6.00
C ASN A 108 -14.12 2.39 5.51
N GLN A 109 -12.89 1.91 5.61
CA GLN A 109 -11.71 2.61 5.08
C GLN A 109 -11.76 2.72 3.56
N LEU A 110 -12.05 1.60 2.87
CA LEU A 110 -12.10 1.54 1.42
C LEU A 110 -13.15 2.50 0.84
N LEU A 111 -14.35 2.54 1.42
CA LEU A 111 -15.44 3.40 0.98
C LEU A 111 -15.23 4.87 1.36
N THR A 112 -14.51 5.16 2.44
CA THR A 112 -14.24 6.54 2.85
C THR A 112 -13.06 7.13 2.07
N TYR A 113 -11.99 6.37 1.87
CA TYR A 113 -10.71 6.90 1.38
C TYR A 113 -10.31 6.38 0.00
N GLY A 114 -11.07 5.44 -0.59
CA GLY A 114 -10.70 4.77 -1.84
C GLY A 114 -9.57 3.74 -1.69
N THR A 115 -9.07 3.54 -0.46
CA THR A 115 -8.01 2.59 -0.13
C THR A 115 -8.19 2.03 1.29
N ALA A 116 -7.71 0.82 1.53
CA ALA A 116 -7.71 0.17 2.83
C ALA A 116 -6.51 -0.75 2.98
N ILE A 117 -6.04 -0.93 4.22
CA ILE A 117 -4.85 -1.74 4.54
C ILE A 117 -5.25 -2.80 5.56
N GLY A 118 -4.84 -4.04 5.34
CA GLY A 118 -4.99 -5.14 6.29
C GLY A 118 -3.64 -5.78 6.55
N GLU A 119 -3.15 -5.66 7.78
CA GLU A 119 -1.95 -6.35 8.23
C GLU A 119 -2.32 -7.72 8.79
N VAL A 120 -1.59 -8.76 8.37
CA VAL A 120 -1.75 -10.12 8.89
C VAL A 120 -0.52 -10.46 9.71
N ILE A 121 -0.74 -10.65 11.01
CA ILE A 121 0.30 -11.03 11.96
C ILE A 121 0.20 -12.53 12.20
N LEU A 122 1.29 -13.24 11.94
CA LEU A 122 1.38 -14.68 12.16
C LEU A 122 2.00 -14.94 13.53
N ASN A 123 1.29 -15.68 14.39
CA ASN A 123 1.86 -16.17 15.64
C ASN A 123 2.43 -17.56 15.39
N ASN A 124 3.75 -17.70 15.54
CA ASN A 124 4.44 -18.98 15.29
C ASN A 124 4.39 -19.93 16.50
N THR A 125 3.47 -19.70 17.44
CA THR A 125 3.23 -20.56 18.60
C THR A 125 2.20 -21.61 18.20
N ALA A 126 2.72 -22.75 17.74
CA ALA A 126 1.96 -23.98 17.54
C ALA A 126 1.55 -24.63 18.86
#